data_AF-A0A939DNY7-F1
#
_entry.id   AF-A0A939DNY7-F1
#
_cell.length_a   1.000
_cell.length_b   1.000
_cell.length_c   1.000
_cell.angle_alpha   90.00
_cell.angle_beta   90.00
_cell.angle_gamma   90.00
#
_symmetry.space_group_name_H-M   'P 1'
#
loop_
_entity.id
_entity.type
_entity.pdbx_description
1 polymer ?
#
loop_
_entity_poly.entity_id
_entity_poly.type
_entity_poly.pdbx_seq_one_letter_code
_entity_poly.pdbx_strand_id
1 'polypeptide(L)'
;METVSKSRELIFSARFLGLTLAMLLASFGLAAAPAEPTPHRQSFDIRIPVPLIPVPVAGTQHLVYELHLSNFSAKPLILQRLEVLDAKNKTVIADLDAPALATRLGRPGAGQYLTDAPTLAAGMSGVLYLELPLTDPIPQALEHQITFRSPEQDPGLADAVRSVPVPVHGGQAVVLGPPLRGGPWAAVYHPSWQRGHRRVIHAFGGQARIPDRLAIDWVRLDANGARAILDEDLVRNWHGYDAEVLAVADALVVATRNDIPESDTLSGRFKYEFEDATGNLVVLDLGDSRYAIYKHLKPGSVRVAPGERVRLGQVIGAVGFSGSAGGPQLHFHLADAPSPLGAAEGLPYVIDQFNLLGGYDNFESFGKSPWTPIGKDVMPRRTAEFPTPNAVVDFGQGSRQAGSTPTR
;
A
#
# COMPACT_ATOMS: atom_id res chain seq x y z
N MET A 1 -41.38 58.71 79.40
CA MET A 1 -40.61 57.51 79.79
C MET A 1 -40.42 56.66 78.55
N GLU A 2 -39.16 56.35 78.30
CA GLU A 2 -38.54 55.44 77.31
C GLU A 2 -39.33 54.15 76.97
N THR A 3 -39.13 53.39 75.89
CA THR A 3 -38.31 53.41 74.65
C THR A 3 -38.74 52.18 73.79
N VAL A 4 -38.25 52.12 72.51
CA VAL A 4 -37.90 50.91 71.69
C VAL A 4 -39.07 50.15 71.00
N SER A 5 -39.06 49.70 69.72
CA SER A 5 -38.13 49.77 68.56
C SER A 5 -38.70 49.03 67.31
N LYS A 6 -38.48 49.62 66.11
CA LYS A 6 -38.12 49.07 64.76
C LYS A 6 -39.10 48.33 63.78
N SER A 7 -39.24 48.98 62.60
CA SER A 7 -39.13 48.58 61.15
C SER A 7 -40.18 47.67 60.46
N ARG A 8 -40.92 48.20 59.44
CA ARG A 8 -40.78 48.07 57.93
C ARG A 8 -41.40 46.75 57.36
N GLU A 9 -42.18 46.65 56.28
CA GLU A 9 -42.27 47.30 54.93
C GLU A 9 -43.69 47.23 54.30
N LEU A 10 -43.88 47.95 53.17
CA LEU A 10 -45.08 48.09 52.31
C LEU A 10 -45.30 46.94 51.31
N ILE A 11 -46.56 46.65 50.95
CA ILE A 11 -46.97 46.10 49.63
C ILE A 11 -48.33 46.71 49.18
N PHE A 12 -48.45 47.05 47.89
CA PHE A 12 -49.64 47.56 47.18
C PHE A 12 -49.96 46.65 45.97
N SER A 13 -51.15 46.83 45.35
CA SER A 13 -51.59 46.34 44.02
C SER A 13 -52.34 44.99 43.97
N ALA A 14 -53.26 44.68 43.04
CA ALA A 14 -54.29 45.33 42.22
C ALA A 14 -55.03 44.17 41.49
N ARG A 15 -56.30 44.35 41.09
CA ARG A 15 -57.15 43.28 40.52
C ARG A 15 -56.99 43.15 38.99
N PHE A 16 -57.03 41.90 38.50
CA PHE A 16 -56.92 41.45 37.10
C PHE A 16 -58.21 41.66 36.28
N LEU A 17 -58.05 42.03 35.00
CA LEU A 17 -59.05 41.89 33.94
C LEU A 17 -58.37 41.24 32.71
N GLY A 18 -59.04 40.26 32.11
CA GLY A 18 -58.46 39.31 31.16
C GLY A 18 -58.29 39.79 29.72
N LEU A 19 -57.36 39.15 29.01
CA LEU A 19 -57.23 39.16 27.55
C LEU A 19 -56.85 37.73 27.09
N THR A 20 -57.70 37.12 26.26
CA THR A 20 -57.42 35.87 25.53
C THR A 20 -56.60 36.17 24.28
N LEU A 21 -55.40 35.60 24.17
CA LEU A 21 -54.51 35.66 23.01
C LEU A 21 -54.66 34.38 22.18
N ALA A 22 -55.11 34.49 20.93
CA ALA A 22 -55.08 33.40 19.95
C ALA A 22 -53.70 33.38 19.26
N MET A 23 -52.93 32.30 19.44
CA MET A 23 -51.71 32.04 18.67
C MET A 23 -52.06 31.34 17.35
N LEU A 24 -51.80 31.99 16.21
CA LEU A 24 -51.67 31.32 14.93
C LEU A 24 -50.27 30.68 14.83
N LEU A 25 -50.21 29.36 14.81
CA LEU A 25 -49.02 28.58 14.43
C LEU A 25 -48.94 28.52 12.90
N ALA A 26 -48.14 29.39 12.28
CA ALA A 26 -47.76 29.27 10.88
C ALA A 26 -46.70 28.18 10.73
N SER A 27 -47.10 26.99 10.28
CA SER A 27 -46.20 25.89 9.92
C SER A 27 -45.65 26.15 8.52
N PHE A 28 -44.50 26.82 8.41
CA PHE A 28 -43.74 26.83 7.17
C PHE A 28 -43.01 25.48 7.04
N GLY A 29 -43.62 24.55 6.31
CA GLY A 29 -42.89 23.40 5.79
C GLY A 29 -41.85 23.91 4.78
N LEU A 30 -40.56 23.83 5.12
CA LEU A 30 -39.51 23.89 4.12
C LEU A 30 -39.66 22.64 3.24
N ALA A 31 -40.36 22.78 2.13
CA ALA A 31 -40.24 21.82 1.04
C ALA A 31 -38.81 21.91 0.53
N ALA A 32 -38.04 20.83 0.67
CA ALA A 32 -36.74 20.72 0.03
C ALA A 32 -36.93 20.96 -1.47
N ALA A 33 -36.18 21.90 -2.03
CA ALA A 33 -36.18 22.13 -3.47
C ALA A 33 -35.85 20.82 -4.18
N PRO A 34 -36.56 20.45 -5.27
CA PRO A 34 -36.19 19.29 -6.06
C PRO A 34 -34.75 19.49 -6.55
N ALA A 35 -33.86 18.54 -6.25
CA ALA A 35 -32.50 18.56 -6.75
C ALA A 35 -32.56 18.61 -8.28
N GLU A 36 -31.94 19.63 -8.89
CA GLU A 36 -31.82 19.67 -10.34
C GLU A 36 -31.09 18.40 -10.80
N PRO A 37 -31.61 17.70 -11.83
CA PRO A 37 -30.95 16.51 -12.34
C PRO A 37 -29.56 16.91 -12.85
N THR A 38 -28.52 16.41 -12.19
CA THR A 38 -27.14 16.65 -12.60
C THR A 38 -26.96 16.06 -14.01
N PRO A 39 -26.57 16.87 -15.02
CA PRO A 39 -26.48 16.38 -16.38
C PRO A 39 -25.52 15.19 -16.45
N HIS A 40 -25.95 14.09 -17.07
CA HIS A 40 -25.07 12.96 -17.34
C HIS A 40 -23.94 13.40 -18.29
N ARG A 41 -22.73 13.59 -17.76
CA ARG A 41 -21.53 13.92 -18.53
C ARG A 41 -20.62 12.71 -18.63
N GLN A 42 -20.18 12.41 -19.86
CA GLN A 42 -19.09 11.47 -20.08
C GLN A 42 -17.84 11.95 -19.33
N SER A 43 -17.22 11.05 -18.56
CA SER A 43 -16.07 11.38 -17.71
C SER A 43 -15.10 10.20 -17.63
N PHE A 44 -14.90 9.64 -16.43
CA PHE A 44 -13.99 8.53 -16.19
C PHE A 44 -14.75 7.21 -16.04
N ASP A 45 -14.25 6.16 -16.70
CA ASP A 45 -14.39 4.80 -16.18
C ASP A 45 -13.45 4.66 -14.98
N ILE A 46 -13.97 4.23 -13.83
CA ILE A 46 -13.20 4.01 -12.60
C ILE A 46 -13.21 2.52 -12.31
N ARG A 47 -12.03 1.89 -12.39
CA ARG A 47 -11.85 0.47 -12.06
C ARG A 47 -10.88 0.30 -10.91
N ILE A 48 -11.22 -0.63 -10.02
CA ILE A 48 -10.34 -1.08 -8.94
C ILE A 48 -10.10 -2.57 -9.21
N PRO A 49 -8.94 -2.96 -9.76
CA PRO A 49 -8.73 -4.31 -10.29
C PRO A 49 -8.53 -5.37 -9.20
N VAL A 50 -8.24 -4.94 -7.96
CA VAL A 50 -7.95 -5.84 -6.83
C VAL A 50 -8.87 -5.58 -5.65
N PRO A 51 -9.24 -6.62 -4.88
CA PRO A 51 -10.00 -6.46 -3.65
C PRO A 51 -9.31 -5.55 -2.64
N LEU A 52 -10.08 -4.75 -1.90
CA LEU A 52 -9.57 -3.90 -0.85
C LEU A 52 -9.38 -4.73 0.42
N ILE A 53 -8.15 -5.12 0.74
CA ILE A 53 -7.80 -5.91 1.92
C ILE A 53 -6.89 -5.06 2.81
N PRO A 54 -7.33 -4.68 4.03
CA PRO A 54 -6.50 -3.98 4.98
C PRO A 54 -5.30 -4.81 5.44
N VAL A 55 -4.15 -4.14 5.58
CA VAL A 55 -2.90 -4.73 6.06
C VAL A 55 -2.42 -3.96 7.29
N PRO A 56 -2.13 -4.62 8.41
CA PRO A 56 -1.54 -3.96 9.57
C PRO A 56 -0.10 -3.53 9.28
N VAL A 57 0.18 -2.24 9.47
CA VAL A 57 1.49 -1.59 9.32
C VAL A 57 1.69 -0.66 10.52
N ALA A 58 2.72 -0.90 11.33
CA ALA A 58 3.04 -0.09 12.51
C ALA A 58 1.83 0.15 13.44
N GLY A 59 1.03 -0.89 13.66
CA GLY A 59 -0.16 -0.84 14.52
C GLY A 59 -1.39 -0.15 13.94
N THR A 60 -1.35 0.31 12.69
CA THR A 60 -2.51 0.89 11.97
C THR A 60 -2.90 -0.02 10.81
N GLN A 61 -4.18 -0.08 10.45
CA GLN A 61 -4.63 -0.82 9.27
C GLN A 61 -4.47 0.07 8.03
N HIS A 62 -3.86 -0.45 6.96
CA HIS A 62 -3.63 0.29 5.73
C HIS A 62 -4.24 -0.41 4.53
N LEU A 63 -4.88 0.36 3.66
CA LEU A 63 -5.23 -0.09 2.31
C LEU A 63 -4.19 0.39 1.30
N VAL A 64 -3.75 -0.51 0.43
CA VAL A 64 -2.84 -0.21 -0.68
C VAL A 64 -3.49 -0.71 -1.97
N TYR A 65 -4.04 0.20 -2.77
CA TYR A 65 -4.78 -0.12 -4.00
C TYR A 65 -4.80 1.04 -5.00
N GLU A 66 -5.15 0.74 -6.24
CA GLU A 66 -5.14 1.70 -7.35
C GLU A 66 -6.55 2.01 -7.86
N LEU A 67 -6.78 3.27 -8.27
CA LEU A 67 -7.89 3.61 -9.17
C LEU A 67 -7.35 3.67 -10.60
N HIS A 68 -7.82 2.76 -11.46
CA HIS A 68 -7.57 2.79 -12.89
C HIS A 68 -8.65 3.66 -13.54
N LEU A 69 -8.22 4.80 -14.05
CA LEU A 69 -9.08 5.80 -14.68
C LEU A 69 -8.92 5.74 -16.20
N SER A 70 -10.03 5.69 -16.93
CA SER A 70 -10.01 5.88 -18.39
C SER A 70 -10.91 7.05 -18.75
N ASN A 71 -10.37 8.08 -19.41
CA ASN A 71 -11.15 9.22 -19.85
C ASN A 71 -11.93 8.87 -21.13
N PHE A 72 -13.25 8.67 -21.00
CA PHE A 72 -14.17 8.40 -22.11
C PHE A 72 -14.82 9.66 -22.69
N SER A 73 -14.50 10.84 -22.14
CA SER A 73 -14.95 12.10 -22.72
C SER A 73 -14.11 12.48 -23.96
N ALA A 74 -14.67 13.31 -24.83
CA ALA A 74 -13.97 13.83 -26.01
C ALA A 74 -12.96 14.93 -25.67
N LYS A 75 -12.85 15.35 -24.40
CA LYS A 75 -12.01 16.46 -23.95
C LYS A 75 -10.98 15.99 -22.92
N PRO A 76 -9.84 16.68 -22.78
CA PRO A 76 -8.97 16.46 -21.62
C PRO A 76 -9.72 16.78 -20.33
N LEU A 77 -9.51 16.00 -19.28
CA LEU A 77 -10.07 16.23 -17.95
C LEU A 77 -8.93 16.41 -16.95
N ILE A 78 -8.99 17.50 -16.20
CA ILE A 78 -8.00 17.86 -15.17
C ILE A 78 -8.59 17.47 -13.82
N LEU A 79 -7.97 16.49 -13.15
CA LEU A 79 -8.35 16.09 -11.80
C LEU A 79 -8.13 17.27 -10.83
N GLN A 80 -9.13 17.56 -10.01
CA GLN A 80 -9.08 18.65 -9.02
C GLN A 80 -9.00 18.11 -7.59
N ARG A 81 -9.77 17.05 -7.30
CA ARG A 81 -9.85 16.47 -5.95
C ARG A 81 -10.28 15.01 -6.02
N LEU A 82 -9.80 14.20 -5.10
CA LEU A 82 -10.32 12.87 -4.80
C LEU A 82 -10.73 12.82 -3.33
N GLU A 83 -11.99 12.51 -3.08
CA GLU A 83 -12.48 12.17 -1.75
C GLU A 83 -12.75 10.66 -1.72
N VAL A 84 -12.16 9.98 -0.73
CA VAL A 84 -12.45 8.59 -0.40
C VAL A 84 -13.41 8.59 0.77
N LEU A 85 -14.54 7.94 0.61
CA LEU A 85 -15.69 8.06 1.50
C LEU A 85 -16.08 6.68 2.02
N ASP A 86 -16.50 6.60 3.28
CA ASP A 86 -17.25 5.44 3.75
C ASP A 86 -18.58 5.39 3.00
N ALA A 87 -18.85 4.29 2.31
CA ALA A 87 -20.04 4.14 1.48
C ALA A 87 -21.35 4.23 2.29
N LYS A 88 -21.33 3.88 3.59
CA LYS A 88 -22.51 3.84 4.45
C LYS A 88 -22.98 5.23 4.89
N ASN A 89 -22.07 6.04 5.42
CA ASN A 89 -22.40 7.32 6.07
C ASN A 89 -21.82 8.55 5.34
N LYS A 90 -21.04 8.32 4.27
CA LYS A 90 -20.35 9.34 3.46
C LYS A 90 -19.30 10.15 4.23
N THR A 91 -18.83 9.66 5.37
CA THR A 91 -17.70 10.26 6.08
C THR A 91 -16.45 10.23 5.18
N VAL A 92 -15.74 11.35 5.12
CA VAL A 92 -14.49 11.48 4.36
C VAL A 92 -13.37 10.77 5.13
N ILE A 93 -12.82 9.73 4.52
CA ILE A 93 -11.68 8.95 5.03
C ILE A 93 -10.37 9.55 4.54
N ALA A 94 -10.34 9.99 3.28
CA ALA A 94 -9.19 10.66 2.71
C ALA A 94 -9.63 11.74 1.72
N ASP A 95 -8.83 12.79 1.65
CA ASP A 95 -9.09 13.99 0.88
C ASP A 95 -7.80 14.46 0.23
N LEU A 96 -7.72 14.33 -1.09
CA LEU A 96 -6.52 14.59 -1.88
C LEU A 96 -6.82 15.70 -2.89
N ASP A 97 -6.13 16.83 -2.74
CA ASP A 97 -6.19 17.96 -3.65
C ASP A 97 -5.35 17.75 -4.92
N ALA A 98 -5.40 18.71 -5.85
CA ALA A 98 -4.71 18.60 -7.14
C ALA A 98 -3.18 18.38 -7.01
N PRO A 99 -2.44 19.08 -6.13
CA PRO A 99 -1.03 18.75 -5.85
C PRO A 99 -0.81 17.32 -5.35
N ALA A 100 -1.63 16.85 -4.39
CA ALA A 100 -1.54 15.48 -3.89
C ALA A 100 -1.82 14.45 -4.99
N LEU A 101 -2.75 14.75 -5.90
CA LEU A 101 -3.07 13.91 -7.06
C LEU A 101 -1.95 13.92 -8.10
N ALA A 102 -1.30 15.06 -8.36
CA ALA A 102 -0.21 15.15 -9.34
C ALA A 102 0.95 14.20 -9.00
N THR A 103 1.27 14.03 -7.72
CA THR A 103 2.32 13.10 -7.26
C THR A 103 1.89 11.62 -7.30
N ARG A 104 0.58 11.36 -7.26
CA ARG A 104 -0.03 10.03 -7.21
C ARG A 104 -0.52 9.50 -8.55
N LEU A 105 -0.72 10.35 -9.55
CA LEU A 105 -1.20 9.95 -10.86
C LEU A 105 -0.05 9.40 -11.71
N GLY A 106 -0.03 8.08 -11.88
CA GLY A 106 0.70 7.43 -12.96
C GLY A 106 -0.04 7.55 -14.28
N ARG A 107 0.72 7.76 -15.36
CA ARG A 107 0.21 7.79 -16.74
C ARG A 107 1.07 6.84 -17.58
N PRO A 108 0.82 5.52 -17.47
CA PRO A 108 1.69 4.49 -18.05
C PRO A 108 1.85 4.71 -19.57
N GLY A 109 3.09 4.63 -20.06
CA GLY A 109 3.40 4.83 -21.49
C GLY A 109 3.40 6.30 -21.97
N ALA A 110 2.98 7.27 -21.15
CA ALA A 110 2.89 8.66 -21.57
C ALA A 110 4.24 9.40 -21.64
N GLY A 111 5.27 8.93 -20.92
CA GLY A 111 6.66 9.40 -21.07
C GLY A 111 6.83 10.93 -21.12
N GLN A 112 7.37 11.43 -22.24
CA GLN A 112 7.63 12.86 -22.49
C GLN A 112 6.37 13.72 -22.75
N TYR A 113 5.20 13.11 -22.88
CA TYR A 113 3.93 13.79 -23.15
C TYR A 113 3.21 14.23 -21.86
N LEU A 114 3.88 14.16 -20.71
CA LEU A 114 3.33 14.52 -19.42
C LEU A 114 3.33 16.04 -19.22
N THR A 115 2.19 16.56 -18.81
CA THR A 115 2.06 17.91 -18.23
C THR A 115 2.13 17.82 -16.70
N ASP A 116 2.51 18.92 -16.04
CA ASP A 116 2.56 19.00 -14.56
C ASP A 116 1.17 18.84 -13.91
N ALA A 117 0.12 19.32 -14.56
CA ALA A 117 -1.25 19.13 -14.07
C ALA A 117 -1.68 17.65 -14.16
N PRO A 118 -2.46 17.13 -13.19
CA PRO A 118 -2.99 15.76 -13.19
C PRO A 118 -4.12 15.61 -14.22
N THR A 119 -3.73 15.69 -15.49
CA THR A 119 -4.64 15.70 -16.65
C THR A 119 -4.61 14.36 -17.36
N LEU A 120 -5.79 13.87 -17.73
CA LEU A 120 -5.97 12.75 -18.64
C LEU A 120 -6.57 13.27 -19.95
N ALA A 121 -5.84 13.14 -21.05
CA ALA A 121 -6.33 13.48 -22.39
C ALA A 121 -7.52 12.58 -22.78
N ALA A 122 -8.26 12.95 -23.83
CA ALA A 122 -9.34 12.11 -24.36
C ALA A 122 -8.80 10.72 -24.73
N GLY A 123 -9.46 9.65 -24.30
CA GLY A 123 -9.03 8.26 -24.50
C GLY A 123 -7.83 7.81 -23.67
N MET A 124 -7.23 8.70 -22.87
CA MET A 124 -6.07 8.37 -22.05
C MET A 124 -6.47 7.59 -20.80
N SER A 125 -5.63 6.63 -20.41
CA SER A 125 -5.71 5.94 -19.13
C SER A 125 -4.70 6.51 -18.12
N GLY A 126 -5.10 6.54 -16.85
CA GLY A 126 -4.25 6.89 -15.71
C GLY A 126 -4.47 5.94 -14.54
N VAL A 127 -3.52 5.91 -13.63
CA VAL A 127 -3.57 5.09 -12.42
C VAL A 127 -3.30 6.00 -11.22
N LEU A 128 -4.28 6.18 -10.34
CA LEU A 128 -4.09 6.85 -9.06
C LEU A 128 -3.69 5.82 -8.01
N TYR A 129 -2.47 5.94 -7.49
CA TYR A 129 -1.96 5.06 -6.43
C TYR A 129 -2.37 5.60 -5.05
N LEU A 130 -3.04 4.78 -4.25
CA LEU A 130 -3.54 5.16 -2.93
C LEU A 130 -2.94 4.29 -1.84
N GLU A 131 -2.48 4.92 -0.76
CA GLU A 131 -2.13 4.32 0.51
C GLU A 131 -2.95 5.00 1.60
N LEU A 132 -3.90 4.28 2.21
CA LEU A 132 -4.86 4.87 3.14
C LEU A 132 -4.71 4.22 4.52
N PRO A 133 -4.23 4.96 5.55
CA PRO A 133 -4.43 4.53 6.91
C PRO A 133 -5.93 4.53 7.24
N LEU A 134 -6.39 3.50 7.93
CA LEU A 134 -7.77 3.35 8.37
C LEU A 134 -7.84 3.48 9.89
N THR A 135 -8.90 4.12 10.37
CA THR A 135 -9.25 4.21 11.78
C THR A 135 -10.42 3.29 12.10
N ASP A 136 -10.46 2.75 13.31
CA ASP A 136 -11.60 1.95 13.75
C ASP A 136 -12.87 2.82 13.95
N PRO A 137 -14.06 2.30 13.58
CA PRO A 137 -14.28 1.02 12.90
C PRO A 137 -13.90 1.08 11.41
N ILE A 138 -13.28 0.00 10.90
CA ILE A 138 -12.97 -0.14 9.47
C ILE A 138 -14.27 -0.09 8.63
N PRO A 139 -14.36 0.79 7.60
CA PRO A 139 -15.49 0.85 6.70
C PRO A 139 -15.72 -0.48 5.97
N GLN A 140 -16.98 -0.89 5.76
CA GLN A 140 -17.31 -2.12 5.02
C GLN A 140 -17.20 -1.96 3.50
N ALA A 141 -17.30 -0.73 3.00
CA ALA A 141 -17.13 -0.40 1.60
C ALA A 141 -16.72 1.06 1.44
N LEU A 142 -15.97 1.35 0.37
CA LEU A 142 -15.52 2.69 0.01
C LEU A 142 -16.20 3.18 -1.26
N GLU A 143 -16.48 4.48 -1.31
CA GLU A 143 -16.79 5.21 -2.55
C GLU A 143 -15.71 6.24 -2.82
N HIS A 144 -15.46 6.49 -4.10
CA HIS A 144 -14.47 7.47 -4.57
C HIS A 144 -15.20 8.55 -5.34
N GLN A 145 -15.15 9.79 -4.87
CA GLN A 145 -15.63 10.96 -5.59
C GLN A 145 -14.45 11.71 -6.18
N ILE A 146 -14.42 11.80 -7.51
CA ILE A 146 -13.41 12.55 -8.25
C ILE A 146 -14.07 13.81 -8.77
N THR A 147 -13.58 14.96 -8.30
CA THR A 147 -13.92 16.27 -8.84
C THR A 147 -12.92 16.62 -9.94
N PHE A 148 -13.41 17.08 -11.09
CA PHE A 148 -12.61 17.37 -12.26
C PHE A 148 -13.18 18.55 -13.05
N ARG A 149 -12.39 19.07 -14.00
CA ARG A 149 -12.84 20.10 -14.94
C ARG A 149 -12.27 19.88 -16.33
N SER A 150 -12.92 20.44 -17.34
CA SER A 150 -12.30 20.59 -18.67
C SER A 150 -11.38 21.82 -18.67
N PRO A 151 -10.30 21.86 -19.49
CA PRO A 151 -9.44 23.04 -19.63
C PRO A 151 -10.19 24.32 -20.02
N GLU A 152 -11.24 24.18 -20.82
CA GLU A 152 -12.08 25.28 -21.34
C GLU A 152 -13.18 25.75 -20.36
N GLN A 153 -13.38 25.02 -19.26
CA GLN A 153 -14.41 25.34 -18.27
C GLN A 153 -13.89 26.42 -17.30
N ASP A 154 -14.79 27.29 -16.83
CA ASP A 154 -14.48 28.26 -15.78
C ASP A 154 -13.81 27.54 -14.58
N PRO A 155 -12.65 27.98 -14.09
CA PRO A 155 -11.99 27.40 -12.92
C PRO A 155 -12.88 27.25 -11.67
N GLY A 156 -13.93 28.08 -11.53
CA GLY A 156 -14.91 27.98 -10.44
C GLY A 156 -15.98 26.89 -10.61
N LEU A 157 -16.06 26.27 -11.78
CA LEU A 157 -17.04 25.22 -12.10
C LEU A 157 -16.32 23.87 -12.26
N ALA A 158 -16.62 22.94 -11.36
CA ALA A 158 -16.12 21.57 -11.44
C ALA A 158 -17.27 20.56 -11.50
N ASP A 159 -17.07 19.52 -12.30
CA ASP A 159 -17.94 18.35 -12.33
C ASP A 159 -17.41 17.30 -11.37
N ALA A 160 -18.24 16.31 -11.02
CA ALA A 160 -17.82 15.18 -10.20
C ALA A 160 -18.33 13.86 -10.77
N VAL A 161 -17.53 12.80 -10.58
CA VAL A 161 -17.94 11.42 -10.81
C VAL A 161 -17.72 10.62 -9.54
N ARG A 162 -18.64 9.70 -9.26
CA ARG A 162 -18.59 8.83 -8.08
C ARG A 162 -18.56 7.38 -8.54
N SER A 163 -17.65 6.60 -7.97
CA SER A 163 -17.63 5.14 -8.17
C SER A 163 -18.79 4.46 -7.45
N VAL A 164 -19.12 3.25 -7.89
CA VAL A 164 -19.96 2.35 -7.10
C VAL A 164 -19.26 1.96 -5.79
N PRO A 165 -19.99 1.62 -4.72
CA PRO A 165 -19.39 1.10 -3.50
C PRO A 165 -18.49 -0.11 -3.78
N VAL A 166 -17.25 -0.04 -3.30
CA VAL A 166 -16.27 -1.14 -3.40
C VAL A 166 -16.09 -1.78 -2.02
N PRO A 167 -16.37 -3.08 -1.86
CA PRO A 167 -16.23 -3.77 -0.58
C PRO A 167 -14.80 -3.70 -0.04
N VAL A 168 -14.69 -3.44 1.26
CA VAL A 168 -13.47 -3.68 2.04
C VAL A 168 -13.59 -5.06 2.66
N HIS A 169 -12.73 -5.96 2.24
CA HIS A 169 -12.71 -7.33 2.69
C HIS A 169 -12.05 -7.39 4.07
N GLY A 170 -12.82 -7.71 5.10
CA GLY A 170 -12.31 -7.91 6.47
C GLY A 170 -11.49 -9.19 6.67
N GLY A 171 -11.06 -9.85 5.59
CA GLY A 171 -10.15 -11.00 5.68
C GLY A 171 -8.76 -10.55 6.11
N GLN A 172 -8.09 -11.32 6.96
CA GLN A 172 -6.72 -11.02 7.34
C GLN A 172 -5.79 -11.27 6.15
N ALA A 173 -4.84 -10.36 5.96
CA ALA A 173 -3.72 -10.59 5.05
C ALA A 173 -3.02 -11.91 5.37
N VAL A 174 -2.42 -12.52 4.35
CA VAL A 174 -1.77 -13.83 4.48
C VAL A 174 -0.59 -13.71 5.44
N VAL A 175 -0.59 -14.51 6.51
CA VAL A 175 0.49 -14.51 7.49
C VAL A 175 1.60 -15.44 7.02
N LEU A 176 2.79 -14.89 6.83
CA LEU A 176 3.96 -15.57 6.29
C LEU A 176 5.09 -15.61 7.31
N GLY A 177 5.85 -16.70 7.34
CA GLY A 177 7.11 -16.74 8.06
C GLY A 177 8.15 -15.80 7.44
N PRO A 178 9.27 -15.54 8.15
CA PRO A 178 10.33 -14.70 7.61
C PRO A 178 11.03 -15.39 6.43
N PRO A 179 11.27 -14.68 5.30
CA PRO A 179 11.95 -15.26 4.13
C PRO A 179 13.48 -15.37 4.32
N LEU A 180 14.02 -14.81 5.40
CA LEU A 180 15.45 -14.69 5.70
C LEU A 180 15.70 -14.93 7.20
N ARG A 181 16.94 -15.24 7.55
CA ARG A 181 17.38 -15.45 8.95
C ARG A 181 18.09 -14.22 9.51
N GLY A 182 17.88 -13.95 10.78
CA GLY A 182 18.59 -12.90 11.52
C GLY A 182 18.34 -11.49 10.96
N GLY A 183 19.32 -10.62 11.15
CA GLY A 183 19.32 -9.24 10.69
C GLY A 183 20.72 -8.62 10.80
N PRO A 184 20.84 -7.30 10.58
CA PRO A 184 19.77 -6.40 10.17
C PRO A 184 19.45 -6.52 8.66
N TRP A 185 18.16 -6.54 8.32
CA TRP A 185 17.66 -6.48 6.94
C TRP A 185 16.81 -5.22 6.75
N ALA A 186 17.09 -4.44 5.72
CA ALA A 186 16.25 -3.33 5.30
C ALA A 186 15.15 -3.84 4.36
N ALA A 187 13.89 -3.47 4.66
CA ALA A 187 12.74 -3.65 3.78
C ALA A 187 12.70 -2.51 2.76
N VAL A 188 13.46 -2.63 1.68
CA VAL A 188 13.57 -1.57 0.66
C VAL A 188 12.35 -1.58 -0.23
N TYR A 189 11.47 -0.61 0.02
CA TYR A 189 10.36 -0.26 -0.85
C TYR A 189 9.79 1.08 -0.36
N HIS A 190 9.08 1.78 -1.23
CA HIS A 190 8.22 2.88 -0.80
C HIS A 190 7.08 3.07 -1.81
N PRO A 191 5.84 3.23 -1.34
CA PRO A 191 4.68 3.21 -2.24
C PRO A 191 4.57 4.49 -3.11
N SER A 192 5.21 5.59 -2.71
CA SER A 192 5.28 6.82 -3.50
C SER A 192 6.37 6.85 -4.58
N TRP A 193 7.31 5.90 -4.61
CA TRP A 193 8.42 5.94 -5.56
C TRP A 193 7.95 5.75 -7.00
N GLN A 194 8.30 6.70 -7.87
CA GLN A 194 7.90 6.69 -9.28
C GLN A 194 8.38 5.46 -10.06
N ARG A 195 9.49 4.87 -9.62
CA ARG A 195 10.07 3.64 -10.18
C ARG A 195 10.03 2.47 -9.19
N GLY A 196 9.22 2.58 -8.13
CA GLY A 196 9.03 1.49 -7.17
C GLY A 196 8.17 0.38 -7.76
N HIS A 197 8.24 -0.82 -7.18
CA HIS A 197 7.59 -2.04 -7.67
C HIS A 197 6.11 -1.84 -8.02
N ARG A 198 5.37 -1.14 -7.14
CA ARG A 198 3.95 -0.83 -7.30
C ARG A 198 3.59 -0.06 -8.58
N ARG A 199 4.54 0.69 -9.16
CA ARG A 199 4.31 1.52 -10.35
C ARG A 199 4.81 0.88 -11.63
N VAL A 200 5.28 -0.36 -11.56
CA VAL A 200 5.68 -1.16 -12.72
C VAL A 200 4.49 -2.02 -13.16
N ILE A 201 3.82 -1.57 -14.22
CA ILE A 201 2.68 -2.28 -14.81
C ILE A 201 3.17 -3.16 -15.94
N HIS A 202 2.74 -4.42 -15.91
CA HIS A 202 3.02 -5.41 -16.92
C HIS A 202 1.76 -5.69 -17.73
N ALA A 203 1.83 -5.58 -19.06
CA ALA A 203 0.70 -5.80 -19.95
C ALA A 203 0.91 -7.07 -20.78
N PHE A 204 0.39 -8.21 -20.30
CA PHE A 204 0.53 -9.52 -20.94
C PHE A 204 -0.84 -10.18 -21.12
N GLY A 205 -1.00 -10.97 -22.17
CA GLY A 205 -2.27 -11.65 -22.45
C GLY A 205 -3.46 -10.69 -22.62
N GLY A 206 -3.21 -9.45 -23.03
CA GLY A 206 -4.23 -8.40 -23.16
C GLY A 206 -4.69 -7.79 -21.83
N GLN A 207 -4.03 -8.07 -20.71
CA GLN A 207 -4.36 -7.51 -19.40
C GLN A 207 -3.17 -6.79 -18.78
N ALA A 208 -3.42 -5.61 -18.21
CA ALA A 208 -2.45 -4.86 -17.41
C ALA A 208 -2.57 -5.27 -15.95
N ARG A 209 -1.45 -5.66 -15.33
CA ARG A 209 -1.36 -6.20 -13.97
C ARG A 209 -0.16 -5.61 -13.23
N ILE A 210 -0.17 -5.69 -11.90
CA ILE A 210 0.95 -5.26 -11.04
C ILE A 210 1.34 -6.43 -10.13
N PRO A 211 2.18 -7.38 -10.61
CA PRO A 211 2.58 -8.54 -9.82
C PRO A 211 3.32 -8.14 -8.54
N ASP A 212 4.22 -7.17 -8.63
CA ASP A 212 5.08 -6.76 -7.53
C ASP A 212 4.47 -5.66 -6.63
N ARG A 213 3.13 -5.54 -6.58
CA ARG A 213 2.41 -4.43 -5.89
C ARG A 213 2.87 -4.18 -4.45
N LEU A 214 3.13 -5.27 -3.71
CA LEU A 214 3.56 -5.27 -2.32
C LEU A 214 4.91 -5.99 -2.15
N ALA A 215 5.75 -5.93 -3.18
CA ALA A 215 7.09 -6.48 -3.12
C ALA A 215 8.00 -5.70 -2.15
N ILE A 216 8.89 -6.43 -1.51
CA ILE A 216 9.98 -5.89 -0.69
C ILE A 216 11.29 -6.41 -1.27
N ASP A 217 12.24 -5.50 -1.49
CA ASP A 217 13.64 -5.82 -1.70
C ASP A 217 14.36 -5.88 -0.35
N TRP A 218 14.75 -7.07 0.08
CA TRP A 218 15.49 -7.26 1.32
C TRP A 218 16.99 -7.10 1.10
N VAL A 219 17.57 -6.08 1.73
CA VAL A 219 19.00 -5.77 1.64
C VAL A 219 19.62 -5.85 3.03
N ARG A 220 20.69 -6.65 3.19
CA ARG A 220 21.38 -6.77 4.48
C ARG A 220 22.30 -5.59 4.72
N LEU A 221 22.36 -5.13 5.96
CA LEU A 221 23.23 -4.05 6.39
C LEU A 221 24.22 -4.52 7.47
N ASP A 222 25.32 -3.78 7.66
CA ASP A 222 26.09 -3.82 8.90
C ASP A 222 25.54 -2.83 9.94
N ALA A 223 26.14 -2.75 11.14
CA ALA A 223 25.72 -1.81 12.17
C ALA A 223 25.86 -0.32 11.80
N ASN A 224 26.64 0.00 10.75
CA ASN A 224 26.85 1.36 10.27
C ASN A 224 25.90 1.70 9.10
N GLY A 225 25.02 0.78 8.70
CA GLY A 225 24.12 0.95 7.56
C GLY A 225 24.79 0.72 6.20
N ALA A 226 26.01 0.18 6.16
CA ALA A 226 26.69 -0.19 4.92
C ALA A 226 26.11 -1.50 4.36
N ARG A 227 26.06 -1.62 3.02
CA ARG A 227 25.53 -2.81 2.32
C ARG A 227 26.60 -3.84 1.98
N ALA A 228 27.86 -3.42 1.98
CA ALA A 228 29.01 -4.24 1.62
C ALA A 228 30.22 -3.94 2.50
N ILE A 229 31.09 -4.94 2.64
CA ILE A 229 32.42 -4.77 3.22
C ILE A 229 33.42 -4.37 2.13
N LEU A 230 34.22 -3.32 2.36
CA LEU A 230 35.20 -2.81 1.38
C LEU A 230 34.52 -2.25 0.11
N ASP A 231 34.86 -2.79 -1.06
CA ASP A 231 34.41 -2.31 -2.35
C ASP A 231 33.00 -2.84 -2.65
N GLU A 232 32.04 -1.92 -2.72
CA GLU A 232 30.63 -2.20 -3.01
C GLU A 232 30.41 -2.64 -4.46
N ASP A 233 31.33 -2.35 -5.39
CA ASP A 233 31.18 -2.83 -6.77
C ASP A 233 31.28 -4.36 -6.85
N LEU A 234 31.97 -5.02 -5.92
CA LEU A 234 32.14 -6.48 -5.92
C LEU A 234 30.96 -7.17 -5.25
N VAL A 235 30.23 -8.02 -5.98
CA VAL A 235 29.03 -8.72 -5.48
C VAL A 235 29.33 -9.55 -4.22
N ARG A 236 30.46 -10.26 -4.19
CA ARG A 236 30.89 -11.08 -3.05
C ARG A 236 31.09 -10.30 -1.74
N ASN A 237 31.24 -8.99 -1.81
CA ASN A 237 31.46 -8.13 -0.64
C ASN A 237 30.14 -7.72 0.03
N TRP A 238 28.99 -7.91 -0.61
CA TRP A 238 27.71 -7.53 -0.04
C TRP A 238 27.34 -8.40 1.15
N HIS A 239 26.90 -7.79 2.25
CA HIS A 239 26.58 -8.51 3.48
C HIS A 239 25.45 -9.54 3.31
N GLY A 240 24.54 -9.27 2.38
CA GLY A 240 23.40 -10.12 2.08
C GLY A 240 23.69 -11.22 1.07
N TYR A 241 24.77 -11.11 0.28
CA TYR A 241 25.09 -12.09 -0.75
C TYR A 241 25.33 -13.48 -0.12
N ASP A 242 24.82 -14.53 -0.77
CA ASP A 242 24.89 -15.92 -0.30
C ASP A 242 24.13 -16.22 1.00
N ALA A 243 23.38 -15.27 1.56
CA ALA A 243 22.52 -15.52 2.71
C ALA A 243 21.41 -16.52 2.36
N GLU A 244 21.09 -17.42 3.30
CA GLU A 244 20.04 -18.43 3.10
C GLU A 244 18.67 -17.79 2.91
N VAL A 245 17.97 -18.22 1.85
CA VAL A 245 16.57 -17.87 1.59
C VAL A 245 15.67 -18.99 2.06
N LEU A 246 14.61 -18.64 2.80
CA LEU A 246 13.76 -19.58 3.53
C LEU A 246 12.35 -19.65 2.90
N ALA A 247 11.78 -20.85 2.88
CA ALA A 247 10.36 -21.05 2.61
C ALA A 247 9.52 -20.35 3.70
N VAL A 248 8.58 -19.51 3.28
CA VAL A 248 7.74 -18.70 4.19
C VAL A 248 6.54 -19.44 4.75
N ALA A 249 6.29 -20.66 4.29
CA ALA A 249 5.21 -21.53 4.73
C ALA A 249 5.49 -22.98 4.31
N ASP A 250 4.71 -23.91 4.85
CA ASP A 250 4.58 -25.24 4.24
C ASP A 250 3.88 -25.08 2.89
N ALA A 251 4.52 -25.54 1.81
CA ALA A 251 4.09 -25.21 0.45
C ALA A 251 4.52 -26.25 -0.59
N LEU A 252 3.91 -26.17 -1.77
CA LEU A 252 4.36 -26.88 -2.96
C LEU A 252 5.24 -25.96 -3.82
N VAL A 253 6.40 -26.43 -4.26
CA VAL A 253 7.22 -25.72 -5.24
C VAL A 253 6.57 -25.90 -6.61
N VAL A 254 6.24 -24.81 -7.29
CA VAL A 254 5.54 -24.85 -8.59
C VAL A 254 6.37 -24.32 -9.75
N ALA A 255 7.39 -23.50 -9.48
CA ALA A 255 8.35 -23.07 -10.48
C ALA A 255 9.70 -22.74 -9.86
N THR A 256 10.77 -22.96 -10.64
CA THR A 256 12.14 -22.61 -10.27
C THR A 256 12.92 -22.16 -11.49
N ARG A 257 13.91 -21.29 -11.31
CA ARG A 257 14.95 -20.99 -12.29
C ARG A 257 16.29 -20.86 -11.57
N ASN A 258 17.36 -21.43 -12.10
CA ASN A 258 18.65 -21.53 -11.39
C ASN A 258 19.88 -21.33 -12.29
N ASP A 259 19.66 -20.98 -13.55
CA ASP A 259 20.64 -20.95 -14.63
C ASP A 259 20.93 -19.53 -15.16
N ILE A 260 20.24 -18.50 -14.68
CA ILE A 260 20.56 -17.12 -15.05
C ILE A 260 21.89 -16.75 -14.41
N PRO A 261 22.93 -16.41 -15.19
CA PRO A 261 24.20 -16.00 -14.64
C PRO A 261 24.08 -14.61 -14.00
N GLU A 262 25.02 -14.30 -13.12
CA GLU A 262 25.20 -12.95 -12.55
C GLU A 262 26.67 -12.52 -12.77
N SER A 263 26.93 -11.22 -12.78
CA SER A 263 28.28 -10.67 -12.89
C SER A 263 28.97 -10.62 -11.53
N ASP A 264 30.30 -10.69 -11.51
CA ASP A 264 31.09 -10.53 -10.28
C ASP A 264 31.04 -9.11 -9.71
N THR A 265 30.69 -8.13 -10.56
CA THR A 265 30.57 -6.71 -10.18
C THR A 265 29.25 -6.08 -10.59
N LEU A 266 28.85 -5.02 -9.89
CA LEU A 266 27.65 -4.23 -10.21
C LEU A 266 27.83 -3.41 -11.48
N SER A 267 29.03 -2.87 -11.70
CA SER A 267 29.42 -2.13 -12.89
C SER A 267 29.43 -3.02 -14.14
N GLY A 268 29.73 -4.31 -13.98
CA GLY A 268 29.75 -5.32 -15.03
C GLY A 268 28.41 -6.02 -15.29
N ARG A 269 27.30 -5.50 -14.72
CA ARG A 269 25.97 -6.11 -14.83
C ARG A 269 25.59 -6.41 -16.28
N PHE A 270 25.03 -7.60 -16.49
CA PHE A 270 24.52 -7.98 -17.80
C PHE A 270 23.27 -7.18 -18.17
N LYS A 271 23.05 -7.04 -19.48
CA LYS A 271 21.73 -6.65 -20.00
C LYS A 271 20.93 -7.93 -20.14
N TYR A 272 19.87 -8.05 -19.34
CA TYR A 272 18.95 -9.18 -19.44
C TYR A 272 17.82 -8.83 -20.40
N GLU A 273 17.41 -9.81 -21.20
CA GLU A 273 16.14 -9.74 -21.91
C GLU A 273 14.99 -9.74 -20.90
N PHE A 274 13.80 -9.32 -21.36
CA PHE A 274 12.64 -9.17 -20.48
C PHE A 274 12.30 -10.47 -19.72
N GLU A 275 12.40 -11.61 -20.40
CA GLU A 275 12.11 -12.96 -19.89
C GLU A 275 13.08 -13.38 -18.77
N ASP A 276 14.27 -12.78 -18.73
CA ASP A 276 15.33 -13.09 -17.77
C ASP A 276 15.40 -12.05 -16.63
N ALA A 277 14.56 -11.03 -16.68
CA ALA A 277 14.57 -9.91 -15.74
C ALA A 277 14.34 -10.35 -14.28
N THR A 278 13.66 -11.46 -14.04
CA THR A 278 13.48 -12.01 -12.68
C THR A 278 14.73 -12.63 -12.08
N GLY A 279 15.72 -12.94 -12.93
CA GLY A 279 16.85 -13.79 -12.53
C GLY A 279 16.41 -15.19 -12.16
N ASN A 280 17.22 -15.83 -11.32
CA ASN A 280 16.89 -17.11 -10.69
C ASN A 280 15.80 -16.91 -9.65
N LEU A 281 14.91 -17.89 -9.54
CA LEU A 281 13.71 -17.75 -8.74
C LEU A 281 13.23 -19.07 -8.16
N VAL A 282 12.37 -18.95 -7.15
CA VAL A 282 11.51 -20.02 -6.63
C VAL A 282 10.09 -19.44 -6.51
N VAL A 283 9.09 -20.24 -6.90
CA VAL A 283 7.66 -19.96 -6.66
C VAL A 283 7.08 -21.07 -5.81
N LEU A 284 6.48 -20.69 -4.69
CA LEU A 284 5.76 -21.59 -3.79
C LEU A 284 4.25 -21.36 -3.89
N ASP A 285 3.49 -22.42 -4.12
CA ASP A 285 2.03 -22.42 -4.01
C ASP A 285 1.62 -22.69 -2.57
N LEU A 286 0.91 -21.71 -2.00
CA LEU A 286 0.41 -21.71 -0.62
C LEU A 286 -1.07 -22.14 -0.53
N GLY A 287 -1.67 -22.55 -1.65
CA GLY A 287 -3.11 -22.82 -1.78
C GLY A 287 -3.96 -21.56 -1.94
N ASP A 288 -5.22 -21.76 -2.34
CA ASP A 288 -6.23 -20.72 -2.64
C ASP A 288 -5.72 -19.60 -3.57
N SER A 289 -5.01 -19.98 -4.63
CA SER A 289 -4.42 -19.04 -5.59
C SER A 289 -3.51 -18.01 -4.94
N ARG A 290 -2.63 -18.44 -4.01
CA ARG A 290 -1.63 -17.58 -3.38
C ARG A 290 -0.24 -18.15 -3.64
N TYR A 291 0.62 -17.34 -4.22
CA TYR A 291 1.95 -17.76 -4.65
C TYR A 291 3.02 -16.84 -4.08
N ALA A 292 3.94 -17.40 -3.29
CA ALA A 292 5.09 -16.67 -2.79
C ALA A 292 6.23 -16.74 -3.81
N ILE A 293 6.74 -15.59 -4.23
CA ILE A 293 7.70 -15.48 -5.33
C ILE A 293 8.99 -14.85 -4.82
N TYR A 294 10.09 -15.57 -5.01
CA TYR A 294 11.45 -15.19 -4.63
C TYR A 294 12.25 -14.97 -5.91
N LYS A 295 12.80 -13.77 -6.12
CA LYS A 295 13.57 -13.43 -7.34
C LYS A 295 15.03 -13.10 -7.00
N HIS A 296 15.85 -12.96 -8.04
CA HIS A 296 17.27 -12.57 -7.95
C HIS A 296 18.14 -13.52 -7.14
N LEU A 297 17.81 -14.82 -7.12
CA LEU A 297 18.58 -15.82 -6.38
C LEU A 297 19.96 -16.03 -7.00
N LYS A 298 20.92 -16.49 -6.20
CA LYS A 298 22.27 -16.77 -6.67
C LYS A 298 22.27 -17.95 -7.65
N PRO A 299 22.97 -17.88 -8.79
CA PRO A 299 23.06 -18.99 -9.75
C PRO A 299 23.57 -20.26 -9.08
N GLY A 300 22.96 -21.40 -9.41
CA GLY A 300 23.29 -22.69 -8.82
C GLY A 300 22.91 -22.87 -7.34
N SER A 301 22.28 -21.88 -6.69
CA SER A 301 21.95 -21.96 -5.26
C SER A 301 20.58 -22.58 -4.95
N VAL A 302 19.66 -22.60 -5.92
CA VAL A 302 18.30 -23.15 -5.71
C VAL A 302 18.38 -24.63 -5.33
N ARG A 303 17.80 -24.99 -4.18
CA ARG A 303 17.93 -26.32 -3.54
C ARG A 303 16.70 -27.22 -3.72
N VAL A 304 15.67 -26.72 -4.38
CA VAL A 304 14.37 -27.38 -4.52
C VAL A 304 13.95 -27.45 -5.98
N ALA A 305 13.01 -28.35 -6.30
CA ALA A 305 12.49 -28.52 -7.66
C ALA A 305 10.96 -28.47 -7.71
N PRO A 306 10.35 -28.11 -8.86
CA PRO A 306 8.90 -28.17 -9.02
C PRO A 306 8.34 -29.55 -8.69
N GLY A 307 7.24 -29.58 -7.94
CA GLY A 307 6.63 -30.80 -7.40
C GLY A 307 7.09 -31.17 -5.98
N GLU A 308 8.17 -30.59 -5.48
CA GLU A 308 8.64 -30.81 -4.11
C GLU A 308 7.77 -30.07 -3.08
N ARG A 309 7.57 -30.67 -1.90
CA ARG A 309 6.97 -30.00 -0.74
C ARG A 309 8.06 -29.46 0.17
N VAL A 310 7.96 -28.18 0.51
CA VAL A 310 8.85 -27.52 1.46
C VAL A 310 8.14 -27.27 2.79
N ARG A 311 8.91 -27.16 3.87
CA ARG A 311 8.40 -26.74 5.18
C ARG A 311 8.75 -25.28 5.47
N LEU A 312 7.94 -24.61 6.27
CA LEU A 312 8.26 -23.30 6.83
C LEU A 312 9.69 -23.29 7.41
N GLY A 313 10.51 -22.34 6.97
CA GLY A 313 11.91 -22.19 7.40
C GLY A 313 12.92 -23.09 6.70
N GLN A 314 12.49 -23.96 5.78
CA GLN A 314 13.40 -24.75 4.94
C GLN A 314 14.21 -23.84 4.01
N VAL A 315 15.51 -24.09 3.89
CA VAL A 315 16.37 -23.35 2.95
C VAL A 315 16.05 -23.79 1.52
N ILE A 316 15.67 -22.83 0.67
CA ILE A 316 15.27 -23.07 -0.73
C ILE A 316 16.26 -22.51 -1.75
N GLY A 317 17.17 -21.63 -1.32
CA GLY A 317 18.17 -21.00 -2.17
C GLY A 317 19.05 -20.04 -1.38
N ALA A 318 19.78 -19.19 -2.10
CA ALA A 318 20.56 -18.11 -1.51
C ALA A 318 20.33 -16.78 -2.24
N VAL A 319 20.48 -15.69 -1.49
CA VAL A 319 20.42 -14.32 -2.03
C VAL A 319 21.52 -14.14 -3.07
N GLY A 320 21.15 -13.61 -4.24
CA GLY A 320 22.07 -13.32 -5.33
C GLY A 320 21.85 -11.94 -5.94
N PHE A 321 22.33 -11.80 -7.17
CA PHE A 321 22.31 -10.60 -8.00
C PHE A 321 21.89 -10.91 -9.45
N SER A 322 21.28 -12.08 -9.69
CA SER A 322 20.82 -12.47 -11.03
C SER A 322 19.62 -11.65 -11.50
N GLY A 323 19.51 -11.45 -12.82
CA GLY A 323 18.43 -10.67 -13.43
C GLY A 323 18.58 -9.16 -13.20
N SER A 324 17.47 -8.42 -13.33
CA SER A 324 17.45 -6.95 -13.33
C SER A 324 17.51 -6.32 -11.93
N ALA A 325 18.35 -6.87 -11.05
CA ALA A 325 18.57 -6.36 -9.69
C ALA A 325 19.50 -5.12 -9.67
N GLY A 326 19.36 -4.28 -8.64
CA GLY A 326 20.22 -3.11 -8.42
C GLY A 326 21.57 -3.46 -7.77
N GLY A 327 21.57 -4.53 -6.96
CA GLY A 327 22.67 -5.15 -6.23
C GLY A 327 22.18 -6.42 -5.52
N PRO A 328 23.03 -7.15 -4.78
CA PRO A 328 22.63 -8.30 -3.99
C PRO A 328 21.46 -8.04 -3.03
N GLN A 329 20.32 -8.67 -3.30
CA GLN A 329 19.07 -8.51 -2.54
C GLN A 329 18.13 -9.69 -2.75
N LEU A 330 17.19 -9.91 -1.84
CA LEU A 330 16.03 -10.78 -2.07
C LEU A 330 14.81 -9.94 -2.41
N HIS A 331 14.35 -9.98 -3.66
CA HIS A 331 13.02 -9.48 -4.00
C HIS A 331 11.98 -10.54 -3.63
N PHE A 332 11.02 -10.17 -2.78
CA PHE A 332 9.98 -11.07 -2.30
C PHE A 332 8.59 -10.42 -2.40
N HIS A 333 7.62 -11.17 -2.91
CA HIS A 333 6.21 -10.77 -2.90
C HIS A 333 5.26 -11.98 -2.91
N LEU A 334 3.98 -11.70 -2.66
CA LEU A 334 2.88 -12.64 -2.84
C LEU A 334 2.04 -12.23 -4.06
N ALA A 335 1.56 -13.19 -4.84
CA ALA A 335 0.74 -12.97 -6.03
C ALA A 335 -0.42 -13.97 -6.15
N ASP A 336 -1.42 -13.65 -6.99
CA ASP A 336 -2.63 -14.47 -7.19
C ASP A 336 -2.50 -15.59 -8.25
N ALA A 337 -1.35 -15.65 -8.95
CA ALA A 337 -1.03 -16.66 -9.93
C ALA A 337 0.49 -16.95 -9.93
N PRO A 338 0.94 -18.13 -10.39
CA PRO A 338 2.36 -18.50 -10.44
C PRO A 338 3.05 -17.87 -11.65
N SER A 339 2.88 -16.55 -11.83
CA SER A 339 3.43 -15.80 -12.96
C SER A 339 4.38 -14.69 -12.46
N PRO A 340 5.70 -14.96 -12.40
CA PRO A 340 6.68 -14.01 -11.87
C PRO A 340 6.77 -12.67 -12.62
N LEU A 341 6.31 -12.59 -13.87
CA LEU A 341 6.53 -11.44 -14.75
C LEU A 341 5.27 -10.78 -15.33
N GLY A 342 4.04 -11.30 -15.15
CA GLY A 342 2.97 -10.62 -15.87
C GLY A 342 1.51 -11.02 -15.72
N ALA A 343 1.19 -12.27 -15.47
CA ALA A 343 -0.21 -12.73 -15.44
C ALA A 343 -0.76 -12.87 -14.01
N ALA A 344 -0.31 -12.01 -13.09
CA ALA A 344 -0.69 -12.06 -11.68
C ALA A 344 -0.84 -10.66 -11.07
N GLU A 345 -1.73 -10.54 -10.09
CA GLU A 345 -1.82 -9.39 -9.19
C GLU A 345 -1.07 -9.67 -7.89
N GLY A 346 -0.29 -8.68 -7.45
CA GLY A 346 0.32 -8.71 -6.13
C GLY A 346 -0.74 -8.68 -5.03
N LEU A 347 -0.61 -9.59 -4.08
CA LEU A 347 -1.50 -9.79 -2.94
C LEU A 347 -0.89 -9.26 -1.64
N PRO A 348 -1.73 -8.80 -0.70
CA PRO A 348 -1.27 -8.42 0.62
C PRO A 348 -0.86 -9.61 1.48
N TYR A 349 0.20 -9.42 2.23
CA TYR A 349 0.70 -10.34 3.22
C TYR A 349 1.25 -9.58 4.43
N VAL A 350 1.47 -10.31 5.51
CA VAL A 350 2.15 -9.83 6.71
C VAL A 350 3.20 -10.84 7.13
N ILE A 351 4.21 -10.40 7.87
CA ILE A 351 5.21 -11.30 8.46
C ILE A 351 4.76 -11.65 9.86
N ASP A 352 4.70 -12.95 10.16
CA ASP A 352 4.28 -13.52 11.45
C ASP A 352 5.02 -12.85 12.61
N GLN A 353 6.33 -12.72 12.50
CA GLN A 353 7.13 -12.04 13.52
C GLN A 353 8.44 -11.46 12.98
N PHE A 354 8.78 -10.26 13.45
CA PHE A 354 10.12 -9.67 13.34
C PHE A 354 10.38 -8.69 14.49
N ASN A 355 11.64 -8.37 14.74
CA ASN A 355 12.03 -7.27 15.62
C ASN A 355 12.35 -6.04 14.76
N LEU A 356 11.64 -4.94 14.98
CA LEU A 356 11.94 -3.65 14.38
C LEU A 356 13.16 -3.03 15.09
N LEU A 357 14.22 -2.75 14.33
CA LEU A 357 15.44 -2.12 14.83
C LEU A 357 15.44 -0.61 14.59
N GLY A 358 14.77 -0.15 13.53
CA GLY A 358 14.71 1.25 13.13
C GLY A 358 14.30 1.40 11.67
N GLY A 359 14.72 2.47 11.02
CA GLY A 359 14.44 2.69 9.60
C GLY A 359 15.11 3.92 9.01
N TYR A 360 14.90 4.13 7.71
CA TYR A 360 15.37 5.30 6.97
C TYR A 360 14.19 6.19 6.55
N ASP A 361 14.06 7.37 7.17
CA ASP A 361 13.09 8.39 6.75
C ASP A 361 13.51 9.04 5.42
N ASN A 362 14.80 9.35 5.28
CA ASN A 362 15.40 9.78 4.02
C ASN A 362 16.16 8.61 3.38
N PHE A 363 15.60 8.05 2.32
CA PHE A 363 16.24 6.94 1.61
C PHE A 363 17.54 7.32 0.90
N GLU A 364 17.82 8.61 0.66
CA GLU A 364 19.10 9.05 0.07
C GLU A 364 20.32 8.72 0.96
N SER A 365 20.08 8.55 2.27
CA SER A 365 21.08 8.14 3.27
C SER A 365 21.31 6.63 3.32
N PHE A 366 20.46 5.83 2.66
CA PHE A 366 20.57 4.38 2.62
C PHE A 366 21.93 3.93 2.06
N GLY A 367 22.62 3.03 2.76
CA GLY A 367 23.97 2.57 2.39
C GLY A 367 25.10 3.54 2.72
N LYS A 368 24.80 4.77 3.15
CA LYS A 368 25.79 5.84 3.41
C LYS A 368 25.89 6.23 4.88
N SER A 369 24.87 5.92 5.67
CA SER A 369 24.80 6.27 7.09
C SER A 369 23.97 5.23 7.85
N PRO A 370 24.13 5.13 9.18
CA PRO A 370 23.30 4.25 10.00
C PRO A 370 21.82 4.62 9.89
N TRP A 371 20.93 3.64 10.04
CA TRP A 371 19.50 3.89 10.17
C TRP A 371 19.21 4.62 11.49
N THR A 372 18.05 5.28 11.54
CA THR A 372 17.54 5.83 12.80
C THR A 372 17.00 4.67 13.65
N PRO A 373 17.57 4.39 14.83
CA PRO A 373 17.07 3.32 15.69
C PRO A 373 15.67 3.66 16.21
N ILE A 374 14.90 2.62 16.56
CA ILE A 374 13.61 2.84 17.23
C ILE A 374 13.78 3.64 18.54
N GLY A 375 12.78 4.44 18.88
CA GLY A 375 12.72 5.14 20.15
C GLY A 375 12.67 4.16 21.33
N LYS A 376 13.18 4.58 22.50
CA LYS A 376 13.29 3.72 23.70
C LYS A 376 11.94 3.15 24.18
N ASP A 377 10.85 3.87 23.91
CA ASP A 377 9.49 3.49 24.33
C ASP A 377 8.74 2.67 23.26
N VAL A 378 9.36 2.42 22.11
CA VAL A 378 8.76 1.66 21.01
C VAL A 378 9.00 0.17 21.23
N MET A 379 7.93 -0.63 21.23
CA MET A 379 8.05 -2.09 21.30
C MET A 379 8.75 -2.62 20.04
N PRO A 380 9.88 -3.35 20.16
CA PRO A 380 10.61 -3.85 18.99
C PRO A 380 9.88 -4.99 18.30
N ARG A 381 9.29 -5.92 19.07
CA ARG A 381 8.64 -7.11 18.51
C ARG A 381 7.35 -6.73 17.80
N ARG A 382 7.25 -7.07 16.53
CA ARG A 382 6.07 -6.94 15.68
C ARG A 382 5.52 -8.32 15.35
N THR A 383 4.20 -8.44 15.26
CA THR A 383 3.53 -9.72 14.99
C THR A 383 2.41 -9.55 13.98
N ALA A 384 2.38 -10.42 12.96
CA ALA A 384 1.41 -10.35 11.86
C ALA A 384 1.31 -8.93 11.28
N GLU A 385 2.46 -8.28 11.05
CA GLU A 385 2.57 -6.94 10.47
C GLU A 385 3.32 -6.96 9.15
N PHE A 386 2.97 -6.05 8.24
CA PHE A 386 3.80 -5.71 7.10
C PHE A 386 4.79 -4.61 7.57
N PRO A 387 6.11 -4.81 7.41
CA PRO A 387 7.11 -3.81 7.80
C PRO A 387 6.80 -2.45 7.17
N THR A 388 7.12 -1.34 7.84
CA THR A 388 7.01 -0.02 7.22
C THR A 388 8.04 0.15 6.10
N PRO A 389 7.82 1.08 5.13
CA PRO A 389 8.79 1.41 4.10
C PRO A 389 10.17 1.68 4.69
N ASN A 390 11.20 1.01 4.17
CA ASN A 390 12.60 1.16 4.58
C ASN A 390 12.87 0.87 6.07
N ALA A 391 12.02 0.06 6.71
CA ALA A 391 12.28 -0.47 8.04
C ALA A 391 13.52 -1.36 8.04
N VAL A 392 14.31 -1.29 9.11
CA VAL A 392 15.40 -2.22 9.39
C VAL A 392 14.93 -3.20 10.46
N VAL A 393 14.99 -4.49 10.17
CA VAL A 393 14.43 -5.56 11.00
C VAL A 393 15.42 -6.69 11.27
N ASP A 394 15.14 -7.46 12.30
CA ASP A 394 15.81 -8.73 12.62
C ASP A 394 14.75 -9.83 12.79
N PHE A 395 14.86 -10.89 11.98
CA PHE A 395 13.97 -12.05 12.03
C PHE A 395 14.34 -13.08 13.12
N GLY A 396 15.45 -12.86 13.82
CA GLY A 396 15.99 -13.77 14.82
C GLY A 396 16.44 -15.12 14.23
N GLN A 397 16.53 -16.14 15.07
CA GLN A 397 16.96 -17.50 14.68
C GLN A 397 15.85 -18.31 13.97
N GLY A 398 14.79 -17.67 13.46
CA GLY A 398 13.61 -18.33 12.89
C GLY A 398 12.57 -18.70 13.96
N SER A 399 11.28 -18.66 13.60
CA SER A 399 10.17 -18.98 14.49
C SER A 399 10.23 -20.43 14.99
N ARG A 400 9.93 -20.64 16.28
CA ARG A 400 9.76 -21.97 16.87
C ARG A 400 8.47 -22.60 16.32
N GLN A 401 8.61 -23.84 15.84
CA GLN A 401 7.62 -24.92 15.65
C GLN A 401 6.12 -24.57 15.58
N ALA A 402 5.51 -24.95 14.46
CA ALA A 402 4.08 -25.22 14.33
C ALA A 402 3.59 -26.13 15.48
N GLY A 403 2.60 -25.66 16.23
CA GLY A 403 2.12 -26.36 17.41
C GLY A 403 0.87 -25.74 18.04
N SER A 404 -0.21 -25.58 17.29
CA SER A 404 -1.57 -25.65 17.85
C SER A 404 -2.59 -25.95 16.74
N THR A 405 -3.03 -27.20 16.70
CA THR A 405 -4.26 -27.61 16.03
C THR A 405 -5.44 -26.85 16.64
N PRO A 406 -6.40 -26.32 15.85
CA PRO A 406 -7.64 -25.83 16.42
C PRO A 406 -8.42 -27.05 16.92
N THR A 407 -8.62 -27.13 18.23
CA THR A 407 -9.66 -27.98 18.81
C THR A 407 -11.03 -27.55 18.28
N ARG A 408 -11.83 -28.56 17.92
CA ARG A 408 -13.15 -28.52 17.29
C ARG A 408 -14.13 -27.51 17.88
#